data_AF-A0A849RAP8-F1
#
_entry.id   AF-A0A849RAP8-F1
#
_cell.length_a   1.000
_cell.length_b   1.000
_cell.length_c   1.000
_cell.angle_alpha   90.00
_cell.angle_beta   90.00
_cell.angle_gamma   90.00
#
_symmetry.space_group_name_H-M   'P 1'
#
loop_
_entity.id
_entity.type
_entity.pdbx_description
1 polymer ?
#
loop_
_entity_poly.entity_id
_entity_poly.type
_entity_poly.pdbx_seq_one_letter_code
_entity_poly.pdbx_strand_id
1 'polypeptide(L)'
;MNWLTFPDSVRIAFLILGGLLAIASLASIALVRFKPKHDYRELRLRIKTWWWIVLVFAAAVLFNRTVSVCVFGFISFLAFKEYLSLIPTRRADHRVLFWAYLAIPIQYYWVWMAWYGTFIIFIPV
;
A
#
# COMPACT_ATOMS: atom_id res chain seq x y z
N MET A 1 -2.27 -9.04 -20.17
CA MET A 1 -0.95 -8.71 -19.61
C MET A 1 -0.26 -10.04 -19.29
N ASN A 2 0.76 -10.45 -20.05
CA ASN A 2 1.38 -11.76 -19.85
C ASN A 2 2.40 -11.65 -18.70
N TRP A 3 2.30 -12.51 -17.67
CA TRP A 3 3.21 -12.52 -16.51
C TRP A 3 4.71 -12.54 -16.88
N LEU A 4 5.02 -13.08 -18.04
CA LEU A 4 6.37 -13.20 -18.60
C LEU A 4 6.96 -11.87 -19.12
N THR A 5 6.16 -10.80 -19.28
CA THR A 5 6.66 -9.49 -19.74
C THR A 5 7.22 -8.62 -18.63
N PHE A 6 7.04 -9.00 -17.36
CA PHE A 6 7.55 -8.24 -16.23
C PHE A 6 9.05 -8.47 -16.03
N PRO A 7 9.80 -7.45 -15.56
CA PRO A 7 11.20 -7.60 -15.18
C PRO A 7 11.38 -8.76 -14.18
N ASP A 8 12.50 -9.47 -14.27
CA ASP A 8 12.79 -10.61 -13.37
C ASP A 8 12.72 -10.20 -11.89
N SER A 9 13.14 -8.97 -11.57
CA SER A 9 13.06 -8.40 -10.23
C SER A 9 11.63 -8.37 -9.66
N VAL A 10 10.65 -7.97 -10.47
CA VAL A 10 9.24 -7.90 -10.05
C VAL A 10 8.70 -9.31 -9.78
N ARG A 11 9.01 -10.26 -10.67
CA ARG A 11 8.59 -11.66 -10.53
C ARG A 11 9.18 -12.30 -9.27
N ILE A 12 10.50 -12.11 -9.05
CA ILE A 12 11.20 -12.62 -7.86
C ILE A 12 10.61 -12.00 -6.59
N ALA A 13 10.36 -10.69 -6.58
CA ALA A 13 9.76 -10.02 -5.42
C ALA A 13 8.41 -10.62 -5.03
N PHE A 14 7.50 -10.83 -5.99
CA PHE A 14 6.20 -11.45 -5.72
C PHE A 14 6.32 -12.91 -5.26
N LEU A 15 7.25 -13.68 -5.82
CA LEU A 15 7.49 -15.06 -5.38
C LEU A 15 8.01 -15.13 -3.95
N ILE A 16 8.97 -14.25 -3.59
CA ILE A 16 9.51 -14.17 -2.24
C ILE A 16 8.43 -13.73 -1.25
N LEU A 17 7.67 -12.66 -1.57
CA LEU A 17 6.60 -12.15 -0.72
C LEU A 17 5.50 -13.20 -0.50
N GLY A 18 5.04 -13.84 -1.59
CA GLY A 18 4.03 -14.89 -1.53
C GLY A 18 4.52 -16.12 -0.76
N GLY A 19 5.76 -16.55 -1.00
CA GLY A 19 6.39 -17.65 -0.28
C GLY A 19 6.52 -17.38 1.22
N LEU A 20 6.98 -16.17 1.60
CA LEU A 20 7.08 -15.76 3.00
C LEU A 20 5.71 -15.76 3.69
N LEU A 21 4.68 -15.22 3.04
CA LEU A 21 3.32 -15.21 3.58
C LEU A 21 2.71 -16.61 3.67
N ALA A 22 2.98 -17.49 2.71
CA ALA A 22 2.58 -18.88 2.76
C ALA A 22 3.23 -19.61 3.94
N ILE A 23 4.54 -19.42 4.14
CA ILE A 23 5.27 -19.97 5.29
C ILE A 23 4.70 -19.44 6.60
N ALA A 24 4.46 -18.13 6.72
CA ALA A 24 3.86 -17.52 7.91
C ALA A 24 2.44 -18.09 8.18
N SER A 25 1.65 -18.30 7.13
CA SER A 25 0.31 -18.89 7.23
C SER A 25 0.36 -20.35 7.69
N LEU A 26 1.28 -21.15 7.12
CA LEU A 26 1.51 -22.55 7.53
C LEU A 26 2.01 -22.64 8.97
N ALA A 27 2.95 -21.79 9.36
CA ALA A 27 3.45 -21.70 10.73
C ALA A 27 2.31 -21.37 11.71
N SER A 28 1.45 -20.41 11.36
CA SER A 28 0.27 -20.07 12.17
C SER A 28 -0.70 -21.26 12.33
N ILE A 29 -0.97 -22.00 11.25
CA ILE A 29 -1.83 -23.21 11.30
C ILE A 29 -1.19 -24.31 12.17
N ALA A 30 0.11 -24.55 12.02
CA ALA A 30 0.84 -25.51 12.83
C ALA A 30 0.80 -25.15 14.32
N LEU A 31 0.98 -23.86 14.64
CA LEU A 31 0.96 -23.37 16.03
C LEU A 31 -0.39 -23.61 16.71
N VAL A 32 -1.50 -23.35 16.00
CA VAL A 32 -2.86 -23.61 16.49
C VAL A 32 -3.07 -25.11 16.75
N ARG A 33 -2.50 -25.98 15.90
CA ARG A 33 -2.64 -27.43 16.02
C ARG A 33 -1.79 -28.03 17.16
N PHE A 34 -0.57 -27.53 17.37
CA PHE A 34 0.34 -28.07 18.38
C PHE A 34 0.18 -27.44 19.76
N LYS A 35 -0.31 -26.20 19.86
CA LYS A 35 -0.45 -25.47 21.14
C LYS A 35 -1.84 -24.79 21.27
N PRO A 36 -2.93 -25.56 21.33
CA PRO A 36 -4.30 -25.03 21.32
C PRO A 36 -4.68 -24.17 22.54
N LYS A 37 -3.85 -24.14 23.60
CA LYS A 37 -4.10 -23.37 24.83
C LYS A 37 -3.79 -21.87 24.72
N HIS A 38 -3.08 -21.42 23.67
CA HIS A 38 -2.79 -20.00 23.45
C HIS A 38 -3.75 -19.37 22.44
N ASP A 39 -4.12 -18.10 22.66
CA ASP A 39 -4.90 -17.33 21.70
C ASP A 39 -4.01 -16.80 20.57
N TYR A 40 -4.22 -17.31 19.36
CA TYR A 40 -3.50 -16.89 18.14
C TYR A 40 -4.33 -15.97 17.23
N ARG A 41 -5.45 -15.44 17.72
CA ARG A 41 -6.34 -14.59 16.91
C ARG A 41 -5.62 -13.39 16.33
N GLU A 42 -4.81 -12.68 17.14
CA GLU A 42 -4.05 -11.52 16.67
C GLU A 42 -3.07 -11.88 15.54
N LEU A 43 -2.32 -12.97 15.69
CA LEU A 43 -1.38 -13.44 14.66
C LEU A 43 -2.11 -13.75 13.35
N ARG A 44 -3.24 -14.45 13.42
CA ARG A 44 -4.05 -14.81 12.25
C ARG A 44 -4.67 -13.57 11.59
N LEU A 45 -5.12 -12.60 12.40
CA LEU A 45 -5.61 -11.30 11.92
C LEU A 45 -4.50 -10.54 11.20
N ARG A 46 -3.30 -10.46 11.77
CA ARG A 46 -2.13 -9.83 11.13
C ARG A 46 -1.81 -10.48 9.79
N ILE A 47 -1.68 -11.81 9.74
CA ILE A 47 -1.40 -12.55 8.50
C ILE A 47 -2.49 -12.27 7.45
N LYS A 48 -3.78 -12.27 7.84
CA LYS A 48 -4.88 -11.96 6.93
C LYS A 48 -4.79 -10.52 6.40
N THR A 49 -4.44 -9.54 7.24
CA THR A 49 -4.22 -8.16 6.80
C THR A 49 -3.07 -8.05 5.81
N TRP A 50 -1.96 -8.75 6.05
CA TRP A 50 -0.82 -8.78 5.13
C TRP A 50 -1.18 -9.38 3.76
N TRP A 51 -1.99 -10.44 3.74
CA TRP A 51 -2.53 -10.97 2.48
C TRP A 51 -3.35 -9.94 1.70
N TRP A 52 -4.20 -9.16 2.38
CA TRP A 52 -4.94 -8.07 1.74
C TRP A 52 -4.04 -6.99 1.18
N ILE A 53 -3.02 -6.56 1.95
CA ILE A 53 -2.07 -5.53 1.50
C ILE A 53 -1.32 -6.01 0.25
N VAL A 54 -0.79 -7.24 0.27
CA VAL A 54 -0.07 -7.82 -0.88
C VAL A 54 -0.98 -7.98 -2.08
N LEU A 55 -2.24 -8.37 -1.89
CA LEU A 55 -3.21 -8.49 -2.99
C LEU A 55 -3.49 -7.14 -3.64
N VAL A 56 -3.76 -6.10 -2.85
CA VAL A 56 -3.97 -4.74 -3.37
C VAL A 56 -2.74 -4.24 -4.11
N PHE A 57 -1.54 -4.48 -3.56
CA PHE A 57 -0.28 -4.10 -4.20
C PHE A 57 -0.05 -4.87 -5.51
N ALA A 58 -0.32 -6.18 -5.52
CA ALA A 58 -0.23 -7.00 -6.73
C ALA A 58 -1.20 -6.51 -7.81
N ALA A 59 -2.45 -6.19 -7.45
CA ALA A 59 -3.41 -5.63 -8.38
C ALA A 59 -2.94 -4.27 -8.93
N ALA A 60 -2.36 -3.41 -8.09
CA ALA A 60 -1.81 -2.13 -8.52
C ALA A 60 -0.70 -2.30 -9.57
N VAL A 61 0.21 -3.26 -9.39
CA VAL A 61 1.37 -3.46 -10.26
C VAL A 61 1.04 -4.24 -11.54
N LEU A 62 0.14 -5.23 -11.47
CA LEU A 62 -0.07 -6.18 -12.57
C LEU A 62 -1.06 -5.73 -13.64
N PHE A 63 -1.97 -4.80 -13.33
CA PHE A 63 -3.06 -4.42 -14.23
C PHE A 63 -2.62 -3.44 -15.32
N ASN A 64 -2.53 -2.16 -14.99
CA ASN A 64 -2.05 -1.11 -15.87
C ASN A 64 -1.65 0.10 -15.02
N ARG A 65 -0.95 1.04 -15.67
CA ARG A 65 -0.50 2.28 -15.05
C ARG A 65 -1.63 3.07 -14.39
N THR A 66 -2.80 3.15 -15.02
CA THR A 66 -3.95 3.89 -14.48
C THR A 66 -4.42 3.31 -13.16
N VAL A 67 -4.56 1.99 -13.07
CA VAL A 67 -4.92 1.28 -11.83
C VAL A 67 -3.85 1.52 -10.77
N SER A 68 -2.56 1.46 -11.10
CA SER A 68 -1.49 1.78 -10.15
C SER A 68 -1.66 3.19 -9.59
N VAL A 69 -1.78 4.20 -10.47
CA VAL A 69 -1.93 5.61 -10.09
C VAL A 69 -3.17 5.82 -9.20
N CYS A 70 -4.31 5.23 -9.55
CA CYS A 70 -5.53 5.34 -8.76
C CYS A 70 -5.38 4.70 -7.38
N VAL A 71 -4.82 3.49 -7.30
CA VAL A 71 -4.63 2.78 -6.02
C VAL A 71 -3.67 3.53 -5.11
N PHE A 72 -2.50 3.93 -5.61
CA PHE A 72 -1.53 4.70 -4.82
C PHE A 72 -2.07 6.08 -4.44
N GLY A 73 -2.76 6.77 -5.34
CA GLY A 73 -3.42 8.05 -5.05
C GLY A 73 -4.45 7.94 -3.93
N PHE A 74 -5.28 6.89 -3.99
CA PHE A 74 -6.26 6.61 -2.94
C PHE A 74 -5.60 6.25 -1.61
N ILE A 75 -4.56 5.43 -1.61
CA ILE A 75 -3.80 5.08 -0.41
C ILE A 75 -3.16 6.33 0.21
N SER A 76 -2.53 7.20 -0.58
CA SER A 76 -1.95 8.45 -0.09
C SER A 76 -3.00 9.36 0.54
N PHE A 77 -4.19 9.47 -0.08
CA PHE A 77 -5.30 10.24 0.49
C PHE A 77 -5.77 9.66 1.83
N LEU A 78 -5.96 8.34 1.91
CA LEU A 78 -6.35 7.67 3.15
C LEU A 78 -5.28 7.80 4.24
N ALA A 79 -4.01 7.62 3.89
CA ALA A 79 -2.89 7.77 4.81
C ALA A 79 -2.81 9.20 5.37
N PHE A 80 -2.99 10.20 4.51
CA PHE A 80 -3.01 11.60 4.94
C PHE A 80 -4.21 11.89 5.86
N LYS A 81 -5.39 11.36 5.54
CA LYS A 81 -6.57 11.48 6.40
C LYS A 81 -6.34 10.87 7.79
N GLU A 82 -5.79 9.67 7.85
CA GLU A 82 -5.50 9.01 9.12
C GLU A 82 -4.46 9.78 9.92
N TYR A 83 -3.40 10.26 9.26
CA TYR A 83 -2.37 11.09 9.87
C TYR A 83 -2.96 12.36 10.52
N LEU A 84 -3.84 13.07 9.81
CA LEU A 84 -4.51 14.26 10.36
C LEU A 84 -5.47 13.95 11.51
N SER A 85 -6.01 12.73 11.57
CA SER A 85 -6.83 12.30 12.69
C SER A 85 -6.03 12.05 13.97
N LEU A 86 -4.73 11.76 13.85
CA LEU A 86 -3.86 11.46 14.99
C LEU A 86 -3.24 12.72 15.61
N ILE A 87 -3.16 13.81 14.87
CA ILE A 87 -2.50 15.05 15.29
C ILE A 87 -3.54 16.07 15.76
N PRO A 88 -3.29 16.81 16.85
CA PRO A 88 -4.15 17.93 17.23
C PRO A 88 -4.12 19.01 16.13
N THR A 89 -5.21 19.14 15.38
CA THR A 89 -5.36 20.14 14.31
C THR A 89 -5.98 21.42 14.86
N ARG A 90 -5.34 22.57 14.62
CA ARG A 90 -5.88 23.88 15.04
C ARG A 90 -6.81 24.43 13.97
N ARG A 91 -7.82 25.20 14.38
CA ARG A 91 -8.77 25.82 13.42
C ARG A 91 -8.12 26.76 12.40
N ALA A 92 -6.97 27.35 12.73
CA ALA A 92 -6.22 28.21 11.81
C ALA A 92 -5.63 27.46 10.60
N ASP A 93 -5.45 26.13 10.71
CA ASP A 93 -4.69 25.34 9.73
C ASP A 93 -5.56 24.78 8.61
N HIS A 94 -6.89 24.94 8.66
CA HIS A 94 -7.82 24.34 7.67
C HIS A 94 -7.50 24.72 6.22
N ARG A 95 -7.01 25.94 5.98
CA ARG A 95 -6.63 26.38 4.62
C ARG A 95 -5.40 25.62 4.13
N VAL A 96 -4.42 25.39 5.00
CA VAL A 96 -3.20 24.63 4.68
C VAL A 96 -3.56 23.17 4.45
N LEU A 97 -4.40 22.59 5.31
CA LEU A 97 -4.89 21.22 5.15
C LEU A 97 -5.66 21.01 3.84
N PHE A 98 -6.47 21.98 3.44
CA PHE A 98 -7.16 21.95 2.15
C PHE A 98 -6.19 21.89 0.97
N TRP A 99 -5.17 22.76 0.97
CA TRP A 99 -4.12 22.74 -0.06
C TRP A 99 -3.32 21.44 -0.06
N ALA A 100 -3.02 20.88 1.11
CA ALA A 100 -2.33 19.59 1.23
C ALA A 100 -3.19 18.44 0.66
N TYR A 101 -4.49 18.43 0.91
CA TYR A 101 -5.40 17.46 0.29
C TYR A 101 -5.47 17.59 -1.22
N LEU A 102 -5.45 18.82 -1.74
CA LEU A 102 -5.52 19.12 -3.17
C LEU A 102 -4.18 18.83 -3.88
N ALA A 103 -3.06 18.91 -3.15
CA ALA A 103 -1.75 18.53 -3.66
C ALA A 103 -1.67 17.04 -4.04
N ILE A 104 -2.35 16.14 -3.33
CA ILE A 104 -2.35 14.70 -3.63
C ILE A 104 -2.87 14.39 -5.06
N PRO A 105 -4.11 14.76 -5.45
CA PRO A 105 -4.61 14.47 -6.80
C PRO A 105 -3.80 15.19 -7.89
N ILE A 106 -3.32 16.42 -7.64
CA ILE A 106 -2.44 17.12 -8.58
C ILE A 106 -1.13 16.34 -8.79
N GLN A 107 -0.52 15.88 -7.71
CA GLN A 107 0.73 15.10 -7.76
C GLN A 107 0.55 13.82 -8.59
N TYR A 108 -0.51 13.06 -8.32
CA TYR A 108 -0.81 11.83 -9.04
C TYR A 108 -1.24 12.06 -10.50
N TYR A 109 -1.77 13.25 -10.84
CA TYR A 109 -2.02 13.65 -12.22
C TYR A 109 -0.71 13.78 -13.02
N TRP A 110 0.34 14.37 -12.45
CA TRP A 110 1.64 14.39 -13.13
C TRP A 110 2.32 13.03 -13.20
N VAL A 111 2.14 12.19 -12.16
CA VAL A 111 2.58 10.79 -12.21
C VAL A 111 1.90 10.06 -13.37
N TRP A 112 0.62 10.30 -13.60
CA TRP A 112 -0.11 9.72 -14.74
C TRP A 112 0.43 10.19 -16.10
N MET A 113 0.80 11.47 -16.22
CA MET A 113 1.40 12.03 -17.45
C MET A 113 2.88 11.69 -17.65
N ALA A 114 3.52 10.97 -16.73
CA ALA A 114 4.95 10.63 -16.76
C ALA A 114 5.90 11.84 -16.62
N TRP A 115 5.41 12.93 -16.04
CA TRP A 115 6.18 14.16 -15.97
C TRP A 115 7.07 14.16 -14.73
N TYR A 116 8.14 13.37 -14.80
CA TYR A 116 9.03 13.07 -13.67
C TYR A 116 9.60 14.33 -12.99
N GLY A 117 10.01 15.32 -13.78
CA GLY A 117 10.56 16.58 -13.26
C GLY A 117 9.57 17.36 -12.39
N THR A 118 8.34 17.57 -12.88
CA THR A 118 7.30 18.31 -12.13
C THR A 118 6.86 17.55 -10.89
N PHE A 119 6.69 16.23 -11.01
CA PHE A 119 6.34 15.36 -9.89
C PHE A 119 7.34 15.47 -8.72
N ILE A 120 8.65 15.44 -8.98
CA ILE A 120 9.66 15.49 -7.91
C ILE A 120 9.76 16.87 -7.26
N ILE A 121 9.60 17.93 -8.03
CA ILE A 121 9.82 19.30 -7.53
C ILE A 121 8.62 19.82 -6.74
N PHE A 122 7.40 19.34 -7.03
CA PHE A 122 6.19 19.91 -6.44
C PHE A 122 6.03 19.71 -4.94
N ILE A 123 6.32 18.51 -4.45
CA ILE A 123 6.42 18.24 -3.01
C ILE A 123 7.89 17.99 -2.75
N PRO A 124 8.65 19.03 -2.32
CA PRO A 124 10.06 18.85 -2.01
C PRO A 124 10.20 17.81 -0.90
N VAL A 125 11.11 16.86 -1.12
CA VAL A 125 11.48 15.82 -0.14
C VAL A 125 12.19 16.45 1.05
#